data_AF-A0A1A2CK53-F1
#
_entry.id   AF-A0A1A2CK53-F1
#
_cell.length_a   1.000
_cell.length_b   1.000
_cell.length_c   1.000
_cell.angle_alpha   90.00
_cell.angle_beta   90.00
_cell.angle_gamma   90.00
#
_symmetry.space_group_name_H-M   'P 1'
#
loop_
_entity.id
_entity.type
_entity.pdbx_description
1 polymer ?
#
loop_
_entity_poly.entity_id
_entity_poly.type
_entity_poly.pdbx_seq_one_letter_code
_entity_poly.pdbx_strand_id
1 'polypeptide(L)'
;MQEGAIKIAPVSMREYTDDLVALVDSLESPPLVVGLSLGGLLAQLVATRTLHAGVVAACPIPPAQIAPKTAARYHRGTYVQIPCADHLVFSGPAVPTTMGHIDDWIARNQVLTIA
;
A
#
# COMPACT_ATOMS: atom_id res chain seq x y z
N MET A 1 19.35 15.84 11.24
CA MET A 1 19.18 14.48 10.65
C MET A 1 19.74 13.37 11.55
N GLN A 2 20.92 13.54 12.16
CA GLN A 2 21.57 12.53 13.03
C GLN A 2 20.67 11.99 14.17
N GLU A 3 20.00 12.87 14.90
CA GLU A 3 19.18 12.48 16.05
C GLU A 3 17.99 11.60 15.64
N GLY A 4 17.32 11.92 14.53
CA GLY A 4 16.22 11.12 14.00
C GLY A 4 16.69 9.72 13.56
N ALA A 5 17.85 9.65 12.90
CA ALA A 5 18.46 8.38 12.50
C ALA A 5 18.76 7.48 13.70
N ILE A 6 19.26 8.03 14.81
CA ILE A 6 19.53 7.28 16.04
C ILE A 6 18.23 6.74 16.65
N LYS A 7 17.14 7.51 16.61
CA LYS A 7 15.84 7.08 17.15
C LYS A 7 15.20 5.95 16.36
N ILE A 8 15.36 5.94 15.03
CA ILE A 8 14.77 4.90 14.16
C ILE A 8 15.68 3.69 13.95
N ALA A 9 16.99 3.81 14.22
CA ALA A 9 17.96 2.72 14.06
C ALA A 9 17.57 1.39 14.76
N PRO A 10 16.98 1.39 15.98
CA PRO A 10 16.58 0.14 16.63
C PRO A 10 15.24 -0.40 16.13
N VAL A 11 14.45 0.38 15.37
CA VAL A 11 13.10 -0.01 14.95
C VAL A 11 13.18 -1.07 13.88
N SER A 12 12.66 -2.25 14.19
CA SER A 12 12.54 -3.34 13.24
C SER A 12 11.34 -3.14 12.30
N MET A 13 11.40 -3.77 11.12
CA MET A 13 10.25 -3.85 10.21
C MET A 13 9.01 -4.48 10.87
N ARG A 14 9.24 -5.37 11.85
CA ARG A 14 8.17 -6.00 12.61
C ARG A 14 7.48 -5.00 13.52
N GLU A 15 8.22 -4.27 14.34
CA GLU A 15 7.67 -3.25 15.23
C GLU A 15 6.92 -2.19 14.43
N TYR A 16 7.48 -1.76 13.29
CA TYR A 16 6.79 -0.82 12.42
C TYR A 16 5.47 -1.40 11.85
N THR A 17 5.46 -2.68 11.48
CA THR A 17 4.22 -3.35 11.04
C THR A 17 3.21 -3.44 12.19
N ASP A 18 3.67 -3.78 13.40
CA ASP A 18 2.83 -3.96 14.57
C ASP A 18 2.16 -2.63 14.99
N ASP A 19 2.89 -1.51 14.90
CA ASP A 19 2.33 -0.16 15.13
C ASP A 19 1.25 0.20 14.11
N LEU A 20 1.46 -0.13 12.82
CA LEU A 20 0.47 0.12 11.77
C LEU A 20 -0.77 -0.77 11.92
N VAL A 21 -0.59 -2.02 12.37
CA VAL A 21 -1.70 -2.92 12.72
C VAL A 21 -2.54 -2.32 13.84
N ALA A 22 -1.88 -1.88 14.92
CA ALA A 22 -2.57 -1.24 16.04
C ALA A 22 -3.33 0.02 15.61
N LEU A 23 -2.74 0.82 14.70
CA LEU A 23 -3.42 1.98 14.13
C LEU A 23 -4.67 1.56 13.33
N VAL A 24 -4.55 0.58 12.43
CA VAL A 24 -5.69 0.11 11.61
C VAL A 24 -6.82 -0.44 12.49
N ASP A 25 -6.50 -1.25 13.50
CA ASP A 25 -7.48 -1.83 14.42
C ASP A 25 -8.15 -0.79 15.32
N SER A 26 -7.53 0.40 15.47
CA SER A 26 -8.12 1.51 16.23
C SER A 26 -9.15 2.32 15.45
N LEU A 27 -9.24 2.14 14.12
CA LEU A 27 -10.17 2.89 13.27
C LEU A 27 -11.60 2.34 13.38
N GLU A 28 -12.58 3.23 13.32
CA GLU A 28 -14.01 2.88 13.45
C GLU A 28 -14.52 1.96 12.34
N SER A 29 -13.85 1.97 11.18
CA SER A 29 -14.20 1.16 10.01
C SER A 29 -12.96 0.66 9.28
N PRO A 30 -13.01 -0.52 8.63
CA PRO A 30 -11.89 -1.04 7.86
C PRO A 30 -11.37 -0.04 6.80
N PRO A 31 -10.10 0.39 6.87
CA PRO A 31 -9.58 1.42 5.97
C PRO A 31 -9.14 0.84 4.61
N LEU A 32 -8.94 1.73 3.63
CA LEU A 32 -8.10 1.44 2.47
C LEU A 32 -6.62 1.67 2.86
N VAL A 33 -5.81 0.61 2.86
CA VAL A 33 -4.39 0.69 3.21
C VAL A 33 -3.56 0.99 1.97
N VAL A 34 -2.94 2.17 1.91
CA VAL A 34 -2.15 2.62 0.76
C VAL A 34 -0.69 2.79 1.18
N GLY A 35 0.24 2.24 0.41
CA GLY A 35 1.66 2.33 0.70
C GLY A 35 2.54 2.44 -0.54
N LEU A 36 3.60 3.25 -0.44
CA LEU A 36 4.61 3.44 -1.48
C LEU A 36 5.95 2.83 -1.07
N SER A 37 6.65 2.15 -1.99
CA SER A 37 8.00 1.61 -1.74
C SER A 37 8.00 0.63 -0.55
N LEU A 38 8.80 0.88 0.48
CA LEU A 38 8.72 0.20 1.77
C LEU A 38 7.31 0.22 2.36
N GLY A 39 6.61 1.35 2.24
CA GLY A 39 5.21 1.48 2.65
C GLY A 39 4.29 0.50 1.90
N GLY A 40 4.58 0.19 0.64
CA GLY A 40 3.82 -0.81 -0.13
C GLY A 40 4.02 -2.24 0.41
N LEU A 41 5.23 -2.56 0.87
CA LEU A 41 5.49 -3.81 1.60
C LEU A 41 4.75 -3.83 2.95
N LEU A 42 4.84 -2.74 3.71
CA LEU A 42 4.13 -2.62 5.00
C LEU A 42 2.62 -2.76 4.82
N ALA A 43 2.04 -2.12 3.80
CA ALA A 43 0.63 -2.26 3.46
C ALA A 43 0.23 -3.73 3.23
N GLN A 44 1.06 -4.49 2.51
CA GLN A 44 0.83 -5.93 2.31
C GLN A 44 0.95 -6.72 3.63
N LEU A 45 1.93 -6.42 4.47
CA LEU A 45 2.11 -7.11 5.76
C LEU A 45 0.96 -6.82 6.73
N VAL A 46 0.53 -5.55 6.83
CA VAL A 46 -0.61 -5.12 7.67
C VAL A 46 -1.91 -5.77 7.20
N ALA A 47 -2.13 -5.85 5.88
CA ALA A 47 -3.33 -6.48 5.30
C ALA A 47 -3.46 -7.97 5.64
N THR A 48 -2.36 -8.68 5.93
CA THR A 48 -2.43 -10.07 6.38
C THR A 48 -2.91 -10.23 7.83
N ARG A 49 -3.05 -9.13 8.57
CA ARG A 49 -3.27 -9.12 10.02
C ARG A 49 -4.47 -8.29 10.47
N THR A 50 -5.10 -7.55 9.57
CA THR A 50 -6.15 -6.57 9.91
C THR A 50 -7.32 -6.65 8.95
N LEU A 51 -8.51 -6.23 9.43
CA LEU A 51 -9.63 -5.94 8.54
C LEU A 51 -9.35 -4.65 7.77
N HIS A 52 -9.51 -4.70 6.45
CA HIS A 52 -9.30 -3.58 5.56
C HIS A 52 -10.29 -3.63 4.42
N ALA A 53 -10.71 -2.47 3.91
CA ALA A 53 -11.58 -2.36 2.75
C ALA A 53 -10.83 -2.72 1.45
N GLY A 54 -9.52 -2.47 1.42
CA GLY A 54 -8.67 -2.72 0.26
C GLY A 54 -7.21 -2.41 0.54
N VAL A 55 -6.33 -2.74 -0.43
CA VAL A 55 -4.89 -2.49 -0.35
C VAL A 55 -4.38 -1.94 -1.67
N VAL A 56 -3.60 -0.86 -1.60
CA VAL A 56 -2.81 -0.34 -2.73
C VAL A 56 -1.33 -0.41 -2.35
N ALA A 57 -0.59 -1.31 -3.01
CA ALA A 57 0.86 -1.43 -2.86
C ALA A 57 1.54 -0.83 -4.10
N ALA A 58 1.94 0.44 -4.01
CA ALA A 58 2.61 1.16 -5.09
C ALA A 58 4.13 0.97 -5.03
N CYS A 59 4.71 0.52 -6.13
CA CYS A 59 6.15 0.21 -6.26
C CYS A 59 6.74 -0.55 -5.06
N PRO A 60 6.12 -1.64 -4.56
CA PRO A 60 6.54 -2.31 -3.34
C PRO A 60 7.88 -3.04 -3.51
N ILE A 61 8.53 -3.31 -2.38
CA ILE A 61 9.77 -4.08 -2.30
C ILE A 61 9.44 -5.47 -1.70
N PRO A 62 9.91 -6.60 -2.26
CA PRO A 62 10.76 -6.73 -3.43
C PRO A 62 10.02 -6.48 -4.78
N PRO A 63 10.77 -6.20 -5.88
CA PRO A 63 10.27 -5.43 -7.02
C PRO A 63 9.33 -6.15 -8.00
N ALA A 64 8.96 -5.41 -9.05
CA ALA A 64 7.94 -5.65 -10.09
C ALA A 64 7.74 -7.08 -10.62
N GLN A 65 8.70 -8.00 -10.57
CA GLN A 65 8.48 -9.38 -11.04
C GLN A 65 7.58 -10.19 -10.09
N ILE A 66 7.46 -9.75 -8.84
CA ILE A 66 6.64 -10.40 -7.82
C ILE A 66 5.23 -9.82 -7.81
N ALA A 67 5.08 -8.52 -8.10
CA ALA A 67 3.79 -7.82 -8.00
C ALA A 67 2.67 -8.45 -8.88
N PRO A 68 2.89 -8.82 -10.15
CA PRO A 68 1.89 -9.54 -10.95
C PRO A 68 1.50 -10.89 -10.33
N LYS A 69 2.48 -11.63 -9.80
CA LYS A 69 2.24 -12.93 -9.15
C LYS A 69 1.45 -12.77 -7.86
N THR A 70 1.72 -11.71 -7.10
CA THR A 70 0.96 -11.36 -5.90
C THR A 70 -0.47 -10.99 -6.27
N ALA A 71 -0.69 -10.09 -7.23
CA ALA A 71 -2.02 -9.70 -7.67
C ALA A 71 -2.86 -10.92 -8.14
N ALA A 72 -2.25 -11.82 -8.90
CA ALA A 72 -2.90 -13.04 -9.39
C ALA A 72 -3.37 -14.02 -8.28
N ARG A 73 -2.88 -13.88 -7.04
CA ARG A 73 -3.35 -14.70 -5.91
C ARG A 73 -4.69 -14.23 -5.34
N TYR A 74 -5.15 -13.02 -5.67
CA TYR A 74 -6.37 -12.45 -5.13
C TYR A 74 -7.42 -12.31 -6.23
N HIS A 75 -8.64 -12.79 -5.95
CA HIS A 75 -9.76 -12.71 -6.91
C HIS A 75 -10.04 -11.28 -7.41
N ARG A 76 -9.83 -10.28 -6.55
CA ARG A 76 -9.98 -8.84 -6.87
C ARG A 76 -8.64 -8.12 -7.09
N GLY A 77 -7.56 -8.88 -7.19
CA GLY A 77 -6.20 -8.36 -7.39
C GLY A 77 -6.02 -7.82 -8.80
N THR A 78 -5.43 -6.63 -8.92
CA THR A 78 -5.06 -6.03 -10.20
C THR A 78 -3.60 -5.61 -10.13
N TYR A 79 -2.86 -5.82 -11.22
CA TYR A 79 -1.53 -5.27 -11.40
C TYR A 79 -1.56 -4.24 -12.52
N VAL A 80 -0.96 -3.08 -12.26
CA VAL A 80 -0.84 -1.99 -13.23
C VAL A 80 0.62 -1.57 -13.31
N GLN A 81 1.13 -1.48 -14.53
CA GLN A 81 2.42 -0.86 -14.82
C GLN A 81 2.15 0.47 -15.49
N ILE A 82 2.75 1.55 -14.96
CA ILE A 82 2.64 2.89 -15.53
C ILE A 82 3.90 3.14 -16.36
N PRO A 83 3.82 3.13 -17.71
CA PRO A 83 4.99 3.35 -18.55
C PRO A 83 5.60 4.72 -18.29
N CYS A 84 6.94 4.80 -18.34
CA CYS A 84 7.71 6.03 -18.16
C CYS A 84 7.57 6.71 -16.78
N ALA A 85 6.85 6.12 -15.83
CA ALA A 85 6.85 6.59 -14.45
C ALA A 85 8.13 6.14 -13.73
N ASP A 86 8.66 7.01 -12.88
CA ASP A 86 9.71 6.66 -11.94
C ASP A 86 9.12 6.01 -10.67
N HIS A 87 9.95 5.83 -9.64
CA HIS A 87 9.55 5.21 -8.38
C HIS A 87 8.53 6.04 -7.60
N LEU A 88 8.42 7.34 -7.87
CA LEU A 88 7.60 8.30 -7.14
C LEU A 88 6.23 8.45 -7.77
N VAL A 89 5.50 7.34 -7.96
CA VAL A 89 4.20 7.33 -8.67
C VAL A 89 3.08 8.16 -8.02
N PHE A 90 3.26 8.60 -6.77
CA PHE A 90 2.38 9.53 -6.06
C PHE A 90 2.92 10.97 -6.02
N SER A 91 3.95 11.28 -6.80
CA SER A 91 4.48 12.62 -6.99
C SER A 91 4.75 12.88 -8.47
N GLY A 92 4.72 14.15 -8.87
CA GLY A 92 5.06 14.53 -10.24
C GLY A 92 4.07 14.04 -11.32
N PRO A 93 4.54 13.84 -12.57
CA PRO A 93 3.66 13.68 -13.73
C PRO A 93 2.81 12.41 -13.73
N ALA A 94 3.20 11.37 -12.98
CA ALA A 94 2.47 10.11 -12.95
C ALA A 94 1.19 10.16 -12.09
N VAL A 95 1.06 11.16 -11.20
CA VAL A 95 -0.04 11.24 -10.21
C VAL A 95 -1.43 11.09 -10.83
N PRO A 96 -1.81 11.82 -11.91
CA PRO A 96 -3.15 11.69 -12.47
C PRO A 96 -3.43 10.27 -12.97
N THR A 97 -2.45 9.64 -13.61
CA THR A 97 -2.56 8.26 -14.10
C THR A 97 -2.64 7.26 -12.96
N THR A 98 -1.79 7.40 -11.94
CA THR A 98 -1.79 6.55 -10.74
C THR A 98 -3.13 6.62 -10.01
N MET A 99 -3.64 7.83 -9.77
CA MET A 99 -4.91 8.03 -9.08
C MET A 99 -6.08 7.51 -9.90
N GLY A 100 -6.10 7.74 -11.22
CA GLY A 100 -7.15 7.20 -12.09
C GLY A 100 -7.26 5.67 -12.02
N HIS A 101 -6.12 4.96 -11.99
CA HIS A 101 -6.13 3.50 -11.80
C HIS A 101 -6.66 3.06 -10.44
N ILE A 102 -6.38 3.81 -9.37
CA ILE A 102 -6.88 3.53 -8.02
C ILE A 102 -8.38 3.79 -7.96
N ASP A 103 -8.86 4.92 -8.48
CA ASP A 103 -10.28 5.29 -8.51
C ASP A 103 -11.10 4.25 -9.30
N ASP A 104 -10.62 3.85 -10.49
CA ASP A 104 -11.23 2.79 -11.29
C ASP A 104 -11.28 1.46 -10.54
N TRP A 105 -10.23 1.12 -9.78
CA TRP A 105 -10.20 -0.10 -8.99
C TRP A 105 -11.16 -0.03 -7.80
N ILE A 106 -11.22 1.09 -7.08
CA ILE A 106 -12.17 1.33 -5.98
C ILE A 106 -13.60 1.18 -6.48
N ALA A 107 -13.95 1.84 -7.59
CA ALA A 107 -15.28 1.82 -8.17
C ALA A 107 -15.69 0.41 -8.60
N ARG A 108 -14.82 -0.31 -9.33
CA ARG A 108 -15.08 -1.68 -9.78
C ARG A 108 -15.23 -2.68 -8.64
N ASN A 109 -14.56 -2.45 -7.51
CA ASN A 109 -14.55 -3.37 -6.38
C ASN A 109 -15.45 -2.95 -5.21
N GLN A 110 -16.15 -1.82 -5.33
CA GLN A 110 -17.05 -1.28 -4.30
C GLN A 110 -16.36 -1.15 -2.93
N VAL A 111 -15.09 -0.74 -2.94
CA VAL A 111 -14.21 -0.70 -1.75
C VAL A 111 -14.71 0.30 -0.72
N LEU A 112 -15.23 1.44 -1.19
CA LEU A 112 -15.83 2.47 -0.34
C LEU A 112 -17.34 2.41 -0.51
N THR A 113 -17.97 1.44 0.12
CA THR A 113 -19.43 1.48 0.28
C THR A 113 -19.71 2.28 1.54
N ILE A 114 -20.30 3.47 1.37
CA ILE A 114 -20.76 4.31 2.48
C ILE A 114 -21.84 3.49 3.21
N ALA A 115 -21.62 3.18 4.49
CA ALA A 115 -22.64 2.62 5.36
C ALA A 115 -23.73 3.66 5.66
#